data_AF-A0A2V6ZS82-F1
#
_entry.id   AF-A0A2V6ZS82-F1
#
_cell.length_a   1.000
_cell.length_b   1.000
_cell.length_c   1.000
_cell.angle_alpha   90.00
_cell.angle_beta   90.00
_cell.angle_gamma   90.00
#
_symmetry.space_group_name_H-M   'P 1'
#
loop_
_entity.id
_entity.type
_entity.pdbx_description
1 polymer ?
#
loop_
_entity_poly.entity_id
_entity_poly.type
_entity_poly.pdbx_seq_one_letter_code
_entity_poly.pdbx_strand_id
1 'polypeptide(L)'
;MSIRPLRGAFAGEVSGLDITTPIDRTDVAAIDAGMDAYAVLVFRDQHLTDEQQIAFTLNFGELESYKSPGHIRKREDQRLGPG
;
A
#
# COMPACT_ATOMS: atom_id res chain seq x y z
N MET A 1 9.70 10.43 -7.89
CA MET A 1 8.41 10.50 -7.19
C MET A 1 8.10 11.93 -6.71
N SER A 2 6.82 12.32 -6.66
CA SER A 2 6.34 13.52 -5.96
C SER A 2 5.02 13.27 -5.22
N ILE A 3 4.74 14.03 -4.16
CA ILE A 3 3.50 13.93 -3.38
C ILE A 3 2.78 15.29 -3.39
N ARG A 4 1.54 15.31 -3.85
CA ARG A 4 0.69 16.52 -3.89
C ARG A 4 -0.43 16.41 -2.86
N PRO A 5 -0.62 17.38 -1.95
CA PRO A 5 -1.73 17.36 -1.01
C PRO A 5 -3.10 17.32 -1.72
N LEU A 6 -3.98 16.45 -1.23
CA LEU A 6 -5.40 16.44 -1.57
C LEU A 6 -6.18 17.35 -0.60
N ARG A 7 -7.40 17.74 -1.01
CA ARG A 7 -8.24 18.65 -0.21
C ARG A 7 -8.45 18.07 1.19
N GLY A 8 -8.18 18.87 2.23
CA GLY A 8 -8.32 18.46 3.63
C GLY A 8 -7.01 18.09 4.34
N ALA A 9 -5.86 18.21 3.67
CA ALA A 9 -4.50 18.09 4.23
C ALA A 9 -4.09 16.72 4.81
N PHE A 10 -5.02 15.80 5.07
CA PHE A 10 -4.75 14.44 5.54
C PHE A 10 -4.59 13.40 4.41
N ALA A 11 -4.35 13.83 3.18
CA ALA A 11 -4.07 12.87 2.11
C ALA A 11 -3.13 13.48 1.07
N GLY A 12 -2.25 12.66 0.53
CA GLY A 12 -1.32 13.02 -0.55
C GLY A 12 -1.53 12.13 -1.77
N GLU A 13 -1.54 12.70 -2.96
CA GLU A 13 -1.48 11.95 -4.22
C GLU A 13 -0.04 11.79 -4.67
N VAL A 14 0.39 10.54 -4.86
CA VAL A 14 1.73 10.19 -5.30
C VAL A 14 1.75 10.05 -6.82
N SER A 15 2.77 10.62 -7.46
CA SER A 15 2.97 10.55 -8.90
C SER A 15 4.43 10.29 -9.27
N GLY A 16 4.66 9.73 -10.46
CA GLY A 16 5.98 9.39 -10.97
C GLY A 16 6.62 8.20 -10.25
N LEU A 17 5.79 7.26 -9.79
CA LEU A 17 6.20 5.96 -9.23
C LEU A 17 5.22 4.89 -9.70
N ASP A 18 5.75 3.76 -10.17
CA ASP A 18 4.99 2.56 -10.52
C ASP A 18 5.21 1.49 -9.45
N ILE A 19 4.17 1.23 -8.65
CA ILE A 19 4.24 0.29 -7.52
C ILE A 19 3.90 -1.15 -7.95
N THR A 20 3.66 -1.39 -9.24
CA THR A 20 3.49 -2.75 -9.79
C THR A 20 4.83 -3.49 -9.96
N THR A 21 5.94 -2.80 -9.75
CA THR A 21 7.30 -3.35 -9.78
C THR A 21 8.04 -3.06 -8.48
N PRO A 22 9.14 -3.79 -8.17
CA PRO A 22 9.95 -3.50 -6.99
C PRO A 22 10.46 -2.05 -7.01
N ILE A 23 10.21 -1.32 -5.92
CA ILE A 23 10.65 0.06 -5.73
C ILE A 23 11.97 0.12 -4.96
N ASP A 24 12.75 1.18 -5.15
CA ASP A 24 14.02 1.33 -4.45
C ASP A 24 13.85 1.84 -3.01
N ARG A 25 14.92 1.78 -2.22
CA ARG A 25 14.91 2.20 -0.82
C ARG A 25 14.63 3.69 -0.63
N THR A 26 14.96 4.52 -1.63
CA THR A 26 14.75 5.96 -1.58
C THR A 26 13.27 6.28 -1.74
N ASP A 27 12.59 5.61 -2.67
CA ASP A 27 11.15 5.72 -2.85
C ASP A 27 10.38 5.15 -1.64
N VAL A 28 10.82 4.01 -1.08
CA VAL A 28 10.24 3.47 0.17
C VAL A 28 10.31 4.51 1.30
N ALA A 29 11.47 5.12 1.53
CA ALA A 29 11.64 6.15 2.57
C ALA A 29 10.80 7.40 2.29
N ALA A 30 10.63 7.79 1.01
CA ALA A 30 9.79 8.92 0.63
C ALA A 30 8.29 8.63 0.85
N ILE A 31 7.85 7.39 0.63
CA ILE A 31 6.47 6.95 0.93
C ILE A 31 6.26 6.93 2.44
N ASP A 32 7.19 6.39 3.22
CA ASP A 32 7.10 6.32 4.68
C ASP A 32 6.97 7.73 5.30
N ALA A 33 7.87 8.66 4.92
CA ALA A 33 7.76 10.06 5.32
C ALA A 33 6.48 10.75 4.80
N GLY A 34 5.98 10.33 3.64
CA GLY A 34 4.70 10.77 3.11
C GLY A 34 3.52 10.29 3.94
N MET A 35 3.55 9.06 4.43
CA MET A 35 2.54 8.51 5.34
C MET A 35 2.57 9.25 6.69
N ASP A 36 3.74 9.60 7.22
CA ASP A 36 3.85 10.43 8.44
C ASP A 36 3.22 11.82 8.26
N ALA A 37 3.47 12.45 7.10
CA ALA A 37 3.01 13.82 6.83
C ALA A 37 1.53 13.90 6.47
N TYR A 38 1.03 12.91 5.73
CA TYR A 38 -0.31 12.94 5.16
C TYR A 38 -1.23 11.86 5.72
N ALA A 39 -0.80 10.86 6.48
CA ALA A 39 -1.59 9.70 6.93
C ALA A 39 -2.16 8.78 5.82
N VAL A 40 -2.57 9.33 4.67
CA VAL A 40 -3.09 8.58 3.53
C VAL A 40 -2.35 8.98 2.25
N LEU A 41 -1.87 7.99 1.50
CA LEU A 41 -1.30 8.19 0.17
C LEU A 41 -2.13 7.50 -0.91
N VAL A 42 -2.36 8.22 -2.01
CA VAL A 42 -3.15 7.75 -3.16
C VAL A 42 -2.22 7.55 -4.36
N PHE A 43 -2.19 6.33 -4.88
CA PHE A 43 -1.49 5.97 -6.11
C PHE A 43 -2.54 5.69 -7.19
N ARG A 44 -2.55 6.47 -8.28
CA ARG A 44 -3.51 6.32 -9.38
C ARG A 44 -3.03 5.30 -10.41
N ASP A 45 -3.98 4.61 -11.04
CA ASP A 45 -3.75 3.73 -12.19
C ASP A 45 -2.76 2.58 -11.94
N GLN A 46 -2.76 2.04 -10.72
CA GLN A 46 -1.92 0.92 -10.32
C GLN A 46 -2.73 -0.38 -10.37
N HIS A 47 -2.63 -1.12 -11.47
CA HIS A 47 -3.27 -2.43 -11.62
C HIS A 47 -2.40 -3.53 -10.99
N LEU A 48 -2.55 -3.74 -9.68
CA LEU A 48 -1.78 -4.72 -8.91
C LEU A 48 -2.41 -6.10 -8.92
N THR A 49 -1.60 -7.14 -9.16
CA THR A 49 -1.94 -8.51 -8.72
C THR A 49 -1.82 -8.62 -7.19
N ASP A 50 -2.34 -9.71 -6.64
CA ASP A 50 -2.27 -9.99 -5.20
C ASP A 50 -0.81 -10.07 -4.74
N GLU A 51 0.04 -10.74 -5.52
CA GLU A 51 1.47 -10.88 -5.23
C GLU A 51 2.19 -9.54 -5.26
N GLN A 52 1.86 -8.67 -6.23
CA GLN A 52 2.43 -7.33 -6.32
C GLN A 52 1.99 -6.45 -5.15
N GLN A 53 0.71 -6.53 -4.75
CA GLN A 53 0.22 -5.79 -3.59
C GLN A 53 0.91 -6.25 -2.29
N ILE A 54 1.11 -7.56 -2.10
CA ILE A 54 1.84 -8.12 -0.96
C ILE A 54 3.30 -7.65 -0.99
N ALA A 55 3.98 -7.77 -2.14
CA ALA A 55 5.37 -7.36 -2.30
C ALA A 55 5.58 -5.87 -2.00
N PHE A 56 4.65 -5.01 -2.45
CA PHE A 56 4.68 -3.58 -2.14
C PHE A 56 4.51 -3.34 -0.63
N THR A 57 3.53 -3.98 0.00
CA THR A 57 3.22 -3.79 1.43
C THR A 57 4.38 -4.19 2.33
N LEU A 58 5.11 -5.27 1.98
CA LEU A 58 6.25 -5.78 2.74
C LEU A 58 7.43 -4.80 2.84
N ASN A 59 7.47 -3.73 2.04
CA ASN A 59 8.47 -2.67 2.20
C ASN A 59 8.27 -1.86 3.51
N PHE A 60 7.07 -1.90 4.09
CA PHE A 60 6.67 -1.05 5.23
C PHE A 60 6.46 -1.84 6.53
N GLY A 61 6.84 -3.12 6.55
CA GLY A 61 6.75 -3.97 7.73
C GLY A 61 6.21 -5.37 7.45
N GLU A 62 5.91 -6.09 8.52
CA GLU A 62 5.31 -7.42 8.45
C GLU A 62 3.82 -7.34 8.15
N LEU A 63 3.29 -8.32 7.40
CA LEU A 63 1.85 -8.43 7.21
C LEU A 63 1.17 -8.90 8.50
N GLU A 64 0.01 -8.33 8.81
CA GLU A 64 -0.82 -8.81 9.92
C GLU A 64 -1.28 -10.25 9.68
N SER A 65 -1.05 -11.12 10.66
CA SER A 65 -1.52 -12.50 10.66
C SER A 65 -2.93 -12.58 11.27
N TYR A 66 -3.95 -12.87 10.45
CA TYR A 66 -5.32 -13.05 10.94
C TYR A 66 -5.54 -14.47 11.48
N LYS A 67 -5.56 -14.64 12.82
CA LYS A 67 -5.89 -15.92 13.48
C LYS A 67 -7.38 -16.16 13.75
N SER A 68 -8.28 -15.25 13.34
CA SER A 68 -9.72 -15.40 13.61
C SER A 68 -10.57 -14.97 12.40
N PRO A 69 -11.64 -15.72 12.06
CA PRO A 69 -12.48 -15.43 10.91
C PRO A 69 -13.44 -14.29 11.23
N GLY A 70 -12.99 -13.05 11.08
CA GLY A 70 -13.79 -11.83 11.20
C GLY A 70 -14.18 -11.19 9.86
N HIS A 71 -13.98 -11.88 8.73
CA HIS A 71 -14.22 -11.32 7.41
C HIS A 71 -15.67 -11.51 6.97
N ILE A 72 -16.31 -10.41 6.53
CA ILE A 72 -17.61 -10.39 5.82
C ILE A 72 -17.48 -10.98 4.40
N ARG A 73 -16.26 -11.24 3.94
CA ARG A 73 -15.98 -11.85 2.62
C ARG A 73 -15.96 -13.36 2.68
N LYS A 74 -16.44 -13.99 1.61
CA LYS A 74 -16.37 -15.43 1.45
C LYS A 74 -14.92 -15.89 1.36
N ARG A 75 -14.66 -17.11 1.81
CA ARG A 75 -13.33 -17.73 1.85
C ARG A 75 -12.65 -17.79 0.47
N GLU A 76 -13.45 -17.86 -0.59
CA GLU A 76 -13.01 -17.84 -2.00
C GLU A 76 -12.50 -16.47 -2.47
N ASP A 77 -12.88 -15.38 -1.78
CA ASP A 77 -12.43 -14.01 -2.06
C ASP A 77 -11.26 -13.58 -1.14
N GLN A 78 -10.75 -14.50 -0.30
CA GLN A 78 -9.60 -14.23 0.56
C GLN A 78 -8.32 -14.31 -0.26
N ARG A 79 -7.73 -13.13 -0.48
CA ARG A 79 -6.45 -12.93 -1.17
C ARG A 79 -5.25 -13.47 -0.40
N LEU A 80 -5.40 -13.63 0.92
CA LEU A 80 -4.40 -14.20 1.81
C LEU A 80 -4.88 -15.57 2.28
N GLY A 81 -4.04 -16.60 2.13
CA GLY A 81 -4.29 -17.93 2.66
C GLY A 81 -4.36 -17.95 4.19
N PRO A 82 -4.80 -19.06 4.80
CA PRO A 82 -4.74 -19.20 6.25
C PRO A 82 -3.28 -19.08 6.71
N GLY A 83 -3.06 -18.20 7.69
CA GLY A 83 -1.76 -18.03 8.36
C GLY A 83 -1.42 -19.16 9.32
#